data_AF-A0A3M2RWH7-F1
#
_entry.id   AF-A0A3M2RWH7-F1
#
_cell.length_a   1.000
_cell.length_b   1.000
_cell.length_c   1.000
_cell.angle_alpha   90.00
_cell.angle_beta   90.00
_cell.angle_gamma   90.00
#
_symmetry.space_group_name_H-M   'P 1'
#
loop_
_entity.id
_entity.type
_entity.pdbx_description
1 polymer ?
#
loop_
_entity_poly.entity_id
_entity_poly.type
_entity_poly.pdbx_seq_one_letter_code
_entity_poly.pdbx_strand_id
1 'polypeptide(L)'
;MSPVHITALDMMSDTDTTKERAPRSTISKPADLSAEEKYLGTDILQAWCKDHRGFSEPLVMTVNITVAREPTLPKQTDDDIFIEVGTYSKVLSDEETVAEQSTGRAYLGLTINPSDRSITWSFKGEKGPIDPSLVHYDLYEDKASAYRACIANYDNSEIRRVETYNREYLLTLARRRVAHFSTTGTQPIPHIRPEDTPTKVEKIVLASVIVNENNMFMSTVAAGGWAIRRIEDDF
;
A
#
# COMPACT_ATOMS: atom_id res chain seq x y z
N MET A 1 20.90 -3.10 -9.70
CA MET A 1 20.58 -3.03 -11.15
C MET A 1 19.30 -2.25 -11.28
N SER A 2 19.30 -1.12 -12.00
CA SER A 2 18.05 -0.41 -12.31
C SER A 2 17.15 -1.32 -13.16
N PRO A 3 15.83 -1.34 -12.94
CA PRO A 3 14.93 -2.13 -13.78
C PRO A 3 15.09 -1.69 -15.24
N VAL A 4 15.35 -2.64 -16.13
CA VAL A 4 15.39 -2.38 -17.56
C VAL A 4 13.97 -2.01 -17.97
N HIS A 5 13.78 -0.78 -18.46
CA HIS A 5 12.50 -0.35 -18.99
C HIS A 5 12.21 -1.15 -20.26
N ILE A 6 11.25 -2.09 -20.18
CA ILE A 6 10.71 -2.76 -21.36
C ILE A 6 10.05 -1.68 -22.23
N THR A 7 10.55 -1.50 -23.44
CA THR A 7 10.01 -0.53 -24.39
C THR A 7 8.92 -1.14 -25.26
N ALA A 8 8.11 -0.29 -25.88
CA ALA A 8 7.18 -0.68 -26.93
C ALA A 8 7.86 -1.52 -28.04
N LEU A 9 9.11 -1.16 -28.37
CA LEU A 9 9.89 -1.81 -29.41
C LEU A 9 10.32 -3.23 -28.99
N ASP A 10 10.65 -3.42 -27.72
CA ASP A 10 11.00 -4.75 -27.18
C ASP A 10 9.80 -5.70 -27.21
N MET A 11 8.58 -5.19 -27.00
CA MET A 11 7.35 -6.00 -27.06
C MET A 11 6.88 -6.26 -28.50
N MET A 12 7.09 -5.31 -29.42
CA MET A 12 6.75 -5.50 -30.84
C MET A 12 7.77 -6.37 -31.60
N SER A 13 8.98 -6.54 -31.06
CA SER A 13 9.99 -7.47 -31.59
C SER A 13 9.90 -8.86 -30.96
N ASP A 14 8.89 -9.11 -30.12
CA ASP A 14 8.64 -10.41 -29.50
C ASP A 14 8.26 -11.46 -30.58
N THR A 15 9.09 -12.48 -30.69
CA THR A 15 8.92 -13.58 -31.66
C THR A 15 7.99 -14.68 -31.15
N ASP A 16 7.68 -14.70 -29.86
CA ASP A 16 6.76 -15.68 -29.25
C ASP A 16 5.30 -15.22 -29.41
N THR A 17 4.84 -15.03 -30.64
CA THR A 17 3.51 -14.48 -30.94
C THR A 17 2.77 -15.30 -31.98
N THR A 18 1.44 -15.19 -32.00
CA THR A 18 0.61 -15.73 -33.08
C THR A 18 0.29 -14.64 -34.10
N LYS A 19 0.32 -15.01 -35.38
CA LYS A 19 -0.12 -14.13 -36.48
C LYS A 19 -1.63 -14.13 -36.63
N GLU A 20 -2.24 -15.29 -36.47
CA GLU A 20 -3.67 -15.47 -36.67
C GLU A 20 -4.28 -16.36 -35.59
N ARG A 21 -5.40 -15.92 -35.04
CA ARG A 21 -6.20 -16.71 -34.11
C ARG A 21 -7.68 -16.47 -34.40
N ALA A 22 -8.42 -17.56 -34.58
CA ALA A 22 -9.85 -17.49 -34.83
C ALA A 22 -10.61 -16.94 -33.61
N PRO A 23 -11.76 -16.27 -33.80
CA PRO A 23 -12.63 -15.88 -32.70
C PRO A 23 -13.00 -17.08 -31.82
N ARG A 24 -13.13 -16.85 -30.51
CA ARG A 24 -13.43 -17.85 -29.47
C ARG A 24 -12.37 -18.95 -29.29
N SER A 25 -11.15 -18.73 -29.76
CA SER A 25 -10.03 -19.63 -29.49
C SER A 25 -9.47 -19.43 -28.08
N THR A 26 -9.10 -20.52 -27.42
CA THR A 26 -8.46 -20.49 -26.10
C THR A 26 -7.08 -19.84 -26.19
N ILE A 27 -6.76 -18.97 -25.22
CA ILE A 27 -5.41 -18.42 -25.00
C ILE A 27 -4.87 -19.08 -23.73
N SER A 28 -3.79 -19.85 -23.87
CA SER A 28 -3.26 -20.70 -22.80
C SER A 28 -1.76 -20.49 -22.53
N LYS A 29 -1.04 -19.98 -23.52
CA LYS A 29 0.40 -19.69 -23.46
C LYS A 29 0.69 -18.32 -24.08
N PRO A 30 1.82 -17.68 -23.73
CA PRO A 30 2.19 -16.37 -24.29
C PRO A 30 2.22 -16.33 -25.83
N ALA A 31 2.62 -17.43 -26.48
CA ALA A 31 2.61 -17.63 -27.93
C ALA A 31 1.23 -17.47 -28.60
N ASP A 32 0.13 -17.59 -27.83
CA ASP A 32 -1.24 -17.49 -28.37
C ASP A 32 -1.71 -16.03 -28.52
N LEU A 33 -0.92 -15.06 -28.07
CA LEU A 33 -1.16 -13.63 -28.21
C LEU A 33 -0.45 -13.06 -29.44
N SER A 34 -1.09 -12.11 -30.13
CA SER A 34 -0.43 -11.34 -31.20
C SER A 34 0.54 -10.31 -30.64
N ALA A 35 1.43 -9.78 -31.48
CA ALA A 35 2.35 -8.70 -31.08
C ALA A 35 1.58 -7.45 -30.62
N GLU A 36 0.47 -7.12 -31.26
CA GLU A 36 -0.40 -6.01 -30.89
C GLU A 36 -1.11 -6.27 -29.56
N GLU A 37 -1.62 -7.48 -29.33
CA GLU A 37 -2.24 -7.86 -28.06
C GLU A 37 -1.24 -7.77 -26.89
N LYS A 38 0.02 -8.19 -27.11
CA LYS A 38 1.11 -8.03 -26.13
C LYS A 38 1.46 -6.57 -25.91
N TYR A 39 1.58 -5.78 -26.97
CA TYR A 39 1.84 -4.35 -26.88
C TYR A 39 0.78 -3.62 -26.05
N LEU A 40 -0.50 -3.98 -26.22
CA LEU A 40 -1.59 -3.41 -25.43
C LEU A 40 -1.54 -3.82 -23.95
N GLY A 41 -0.69 -4.76 -23.53
CA GLY A 41 -0.43 -5.07 -22.12
C GLY A 41 0.62 -4.16 -21.46
N THR A 42 1.32 -3.32 -22.23
CA THR A 42 2.38 -2.42 -21.72
C THR A 42 1.88 -1.47 -20.65
N ASP A 43 0.66 -0.96 -20.77
CA ASP A 43 0.07 -0.01 -19.83
C ASP A 43 -0.16 -0.63 -18.44
N ILE A 44 -0.54 -1.91 -18.37
CA ILE A 44 -0.64 -2.68 -17.12
C ILE A 44 0.73 -2.82 -16.47
N LEU A 45 1.76 -3.12 -17.25
CA LEU A 45 3.14 -3.22 -16.74
C LEU A 45 3.66 -1.86 -16.27
N GLN A 46 3.39 -0.79 -17.03
CA GLN A 46 3.78 0.57 -16.65
C GLN A 46 3.06 1.02 -15.38
N ALA A 47 1.76 0.73 -15.26
CA ALA A 47 0.97 1.02 -14.08
C ALA A 47 1.51 0.27 -12.85
N TRP A 48 1.89 -1.00 -13.01
CA TRP A 48 2.56 -1.75 -11.95
C TRP A 48 3.87 -1.09 -11.54
N CYS A 49 4.77 -0.86 -12.50
CA CYS A 49 6.11 -0.31 -12.24
C CYS A 49 6.09 1.11 -11.64
N LYS A 50 5.11 1.93 -12.00
CA LYS A 50 5.02 3.33 -11.54
C LYS A 50 4.73 3.42 -10.04
N ASP A 51 3.86 2.56 -9.54
CA ASP A 51 3.32 2.65 -8.18
C ASP A 51 3.82 1.51 -7.26
N HIS A 52 4.79 0.71 -7.71
CA HIS A 52 5.48 -0.33 -6.91
C HIS A 52 6.85 0.10 -6.37
N ARG A 53 7.21 -0.42 -5.18
CA ARG A 53 8.60 -0.37 -4.69
C ARG A 53 9.45 -1.43 -5.40
N GLY A 54 10.66 -1.03 -5.81
CA GLY A 54 11.55 -1.73 -6.74
C GLY A 54 12.16 -3.08 -6.31
N PHE A 55 11.49 -3.87 -5.49
CA PHE A 55 11.90 -5.23 -5.14
C PHE A 55 10.66 -6.10 -4.87
N SER A 56 9.91 -6.53 -5.88
CA SER A 56 8.89 -7.57 -5.68
C SER A 56 8.58 -8.36 -6.94
N GLU A 57 7.94 -9.51 -6.68
CA GLU A 57 7.67 -10.65 -7.55
C GLU A 57 7.02 -10.27 -8.90
N PRO A 58 7.31 -11.03 -9.97
CA PRO A 58 6.66 -10.81 -11.25
C PRO A 58 5.14 -10.93 -11.12
N LEU A 59 4.40 -10.12 -11.88
CA LEU A 59 2.97 -10.31 -12.10
C LEU A 59 2.75 -11.65 -12.83
N VAL A 60 2.52 -12.71 -12.06
CA VAL A 60 2.19 -14.03 -12.60
C VAL A 60 0.68 -14.20 -12.66
N MET A 61 0.14 -14.30 -13.86
CA MET A 61 -1.24 -14.75 -14.07
C MET A 61 -1.34 -16.25 -13.77
N THR A 62 -1.78 -16.61 -12.57
CA THR A 62 -2.23 -17.99 -12.29
C THR A 62 -3.63 -18.22 -12.84
N VAL A 63 -3.83 -19.40 -13.41
CA VAL A 63 -5.07 -19.84 -14.07
C VAL A 63 -6.14 -20.10 -13.01
N ASN A 64 -6.89 -19.05 -12.64
CA ASN A 64 -8.19 -19.20 -11.98
C ASN A 64 -9.24 -18.58 -12.91
N ILE A 65 -10.12 -19.44 -13.41
CA ILE A 65 -11.01 -19.24 -14.58
C ILE A 65 -12.17 -18.28 -14.29
N THR A 66 -12.37 -17.86 -13.04
CA THR A 66 -13.38 -16.85 -12.73
C THR A 66 -12.84 -15.47 -13.02
N VAL A 67 -13.43 -14.78 -14.01
CA VAL A 67 -13.35 -13.32 -14.16
C VAL A 67 -13.82 -12.74 -12.83
N ALA A 68 -12.86 -12.45 -11.95
CA ALA A 68 -13.14 -12.07 -10.58
C ALA A 68 -13.87 -10.73 -10.55
N ARG A 69 -14.71 -10.56 -9.54
CA ARG A 69 -15.25 -9.25 -9.15
C ARG A 69 -14.08 -8.28 -8.98
N GLU A 70 -14.26 -7.01 -9.35
CA GLU A 70 -13.25 -5.98 -9.06
C GLU A 70 -12.87 -6.06 -7.57
N PRO A 71 -11.57 -6.13 -7.24
CA PRO A 71 -11.14 -6.19 -5.86
C PRO A 71 -11.52 -4.89 -5.15
N THR A 72 -11.75 -4.99 -3.85
CA THR A 72 -11.93 -3.83 -2.98
C THR A 72 -10.67 -3.61 -2.18
N LEU A 73 -10.20 -2.36 -2.12
CA LEU A 73 -9.08 -2.00 -1.25
C LEU A 73 -9.45 -2.34 0.20
N PRO A 74 -8.69 -3.21 0.89
CA PRO A 74 -8.99 -3.56 2.26
C PRO A 74 -8.91 -2.33 3.16
N LYS A 75 -9.80 -2.26 4.16
CA LYS A 75 -9.68 -1.28 5.24
C LYS A 75 -8.57 -1.74 6.17
N GLN A 76 -7.78 -0.80 6.68
CA GLN A 76 -6.85 -1.09 7.77
C GLN A 76 -7.64 -1.47 9.02
N THR A 77 -7.17 -2.51 9.71
CA THR A 77 -7.74 -3.00 10.97
C THR A 77 -6.97 -2.47 12.16
N ASP A 78 -7.46 -2.70 13.39
CA ASP A 78 -6.73 -2.31 14.60
C ASP A 78 -5.35 -3.00 14.66
N ASP A 79 -5.24 -4.26 14.23
CA ASP A 79 -3.98 -5.02 14.20
C ASP A 79 -2.97 -4.44 13.20
N ASP A 80 -3.46 -3.76 12.15
CA ASP A 80 -2.63 -3.09 11.15
C ASP A 80 -2.08 -1.75 11.64
N ILE A 81 -2.81 -1.10 12.54
CA ILE A 81 -2.59 0.28 12.94
C ILE A 81 -1.90 0.37 14.30
N PHE A 82 -2.21 -0.55 15.21
CA PHE A 82 -1.75 -0.51 16.59
C PHE A 82 -0.65 -1.53 16.87
N ILE A 83 0.35 -1.10 17.63
CA ILE A 83 1.36 -1.97 18.25
C ILE A 83 1.24 -1.90 19.76
N GLU A 84 1.52 -3.00 20.45
CA GLU A 84 1.67 -2.99 21.91
C GLU A 84 2.95 -2.22 22.26
N VAL A 85 2.85 -1.24 23.17
CA VAL A 85 3.98 -0.41 23.60
C VAL A 85 4.40 -0.61 25.05
N GLY A 86 3.54 -1.25 25.84
CA GLY A 86 3.83 -1.56 27.24
C GLY A 86 2.57 -1.52 28.07
N THR A 87 2.63 -0.85 29.21
CA THR A 87 1.53 -0.79 30.17
C THR A 87 1.01 0.63 30.35
N TYR A 88 -0.18 0.78 30.90
CA TYR A 88 -0.68 2.06 31.40
C TYR A 88 -1.21 1.92 32.82
N SER A 89 -1.08 2.99 33.59
CA SER A 89 -1.56 3.07 34.98
C SER A 89 -2.59 4.18 35.12
N LYS A 90 -3.82 3.86 35.52
CA LYS A 90 -4.84 4.86 35.84
C LYS A 90 -5.17 4.81 37.33
N VAL A 91 -5.05 5.95 38.01
CA VAL A 91 -5.56 6.13 39.38
C VAL A 91 -7.08 6.30 39.29
N LEU A 92 -7.83 5.34 39.82
CA LEU A 92 -9.25 5.50 40.04
C LEU A 92 -9.41 6.17 41.41
N SER A 93 -9.74 7.45 41.47
CA SER A 93 -10.19 8.07 42.72
C SER A 93 -11.67 8.40 42.61
N ASP A 94 -12.43 7.96 43.60
CA ASP A 94 -13.19 8.85 44.47
C ASP A 94 -13.35 8.15 45.83
N GLU A 95 -13.10 8.90 46.91
CA GLU A 95 -13.30 8.54 48.34
C GLU A 95 -12.22 7.68 49.05
N GLU A 96 -11.39 8.37 49.85
CA GLU A 96 -10.68 8.02 51.12
C GLU A 96 -10.20 6.59 51.47
N THR A 97 -10.24 5.62 50.57
CA THR A 97 -9.73 4.26 50.80
C THR A 97 -8.93 3.78 49.60
N VAL A 98 -7.64 3.46 49.84
CA VAL A 98 -6.65 2.83 48.95
C VAL A 98 -6.94 2.97 47.45
N ALA A 99 -6.31 3.96 46.79
CA ALA A 99 -6.41 4.16 45.35
C ALA A 99 -6.19 2.85 44.57
N GLU A 100 -7.24 2.36 43.90
CA GLU A 100 -7.15 1.17 43.06
C GLU A 100 -6.43 1.56 41.77
N GLN A 101 -5.19 1.08 41.61
CA GLN A 101 -4.43 1.23 40.37
C GLN A 101 -4.94 0.21 39.35
N SER A 102 -5.63 0.68 38.32
CA SER A 102 -5.91 -0.16 37.15
C SER A 102 -4.68 -0.15 36.27
N THR A 103 -4.01 -1.29 36.16
CA THR A 103 -2.95 -1.54 35.18
C THR A 103 -3.52 -2.33 34.00
N GLY A 104 -3.08 -1.99 32.79
CA GLY A 104 -3.49 -2.69 31.56
C GLY A 104 -2.48 -2.51 30.45
N ARG A 105 -2.65 -3.22 29.33
CA ARG A 105 -1.79 -3.07 28.15
C ARG A 105 -2.08 -1.77 27.42
N ALA A 106 -1.02 -1.12 26.97
CA ALA A 106 -1.06 0.10 26.18
C ALA A 106 -0.67 -0.20 24.72
N TYR A 107 -1.44 0.36 23.81
CA TYR A 107 -1.25 0.26 22.37
C TYR A 107 -1.08 1.65 21.76
N LEU A 108 -0.12 1.79 20.86
CA LEU A 108 0.13 2.99 20.07
C LEU A 108 -0.25 2.72 18.63
N GLY A 109 -1.04 3.61 18.04
CA GLY A 109 -1.45 3.53 16.66
C GLY A 109 -1.31 4.85 15.92
N LEU A 110 -1.29 4.74 14.59
CA LEU A 110 -0.98 5.80 13.65
C LEU A 110 -1.99 5.79 12.51
N THR A 111 -2.61 6.94 12.24
CA THR A 111 -3.42 7.15 11.03
C THR A 111 -2.91 8.34 10.23
N ILE A 112 -3.00 8.26 8.91
CA ILE A 112 -2.65 9.36 8.01
C ILE A 112 -3.95 9.98 7.50
N ASN A 113 -4.08 11.29 7.67
CA ASN A 113 -5.17 12.03 7.05
C ASN A 113 -4.90 12.15 5.54
N PRO A 114 -5.79 11.63 4.67
CA PRO A 114 -5.58 11.64 3.23
C PRO A 114 -5.60 13.05 2.62
N SER A 115 -6.19 14.05 3.29
CA SER A 115 -6.36 15.40 2.73
C SER A 115 -5.09 16.24 2.83
N ASP A 116 -4.41 16.18 3.97
CA ASP A 116 -3.27 17.05 4.30
C ASP A 116 -1.98 16.26 4.60
N ARG A 117 -2.02 14.92 4.50
CA ARG A 117 -0.92 14.01 4.84
C ARG A 117 -0.44 14.18 6.29
N SER A 118 -1.27 14.71 7.19
CA SER A 118 -0.94 14.80 8.61
C SER A 118 -1.03 13.43 9.28
N ILE A 119 -0.14 13.22 10.26
CA ILE A 119 -0.10 12.01 11.08
C ILE A 119 -0.87 12.27 12.36
N THR A 120 -1.86 11.42 12.65
CA THR A 120 -2.58 11.40 13.92
C THR A 120 -2.16 10.18 14.73
N TRP A 121 -1.67 10.43 15.94
CA TRP A 121 -1.32 9.39 16.91
C TRP A 121 -2.53 9.08 17.78
N SER A 122 -2.73 7.79 18.06
CA SER A 122 -3.83 7.31 18.89
C SER A 122 -3.30 6.32 19.92
N PHE A 123 -3.84 6.39 21.12
CA PHE A 123 -3.48 5.50 22.22
C PHE A 123 -4.73 4.76 22.68
N LYS A 124 -4.59 3.44 22.81
CA LYS A 124 -5.67 2.54 23.19
C LYS A 124 -5.19 1.61 24.29
N GLY A 125 -6.01 1.42 25.31
CA GLY A 125 -5.90 0.32 26.26
C GLY A 125 -6.98 -0.72 26.01
N GLU A 126 -6.99 -1.79 26.80
CA GLU A 126 -7.95 -2.88 26.66
C GLU A 126 -9.42 -2.43 26.72
N LYS A 127 -9.70 -1.37 27.49
CA LYS A 127 -11.05 -0.86 27.74
C LYS A 127 -11.42 0.41 26.97
N GLY A 128 -10.55 0.88 26.06
CA GLY A 128 -10.81 2.07 25.25
C GLY A 128 -9.61 3.03 25.17
N PRO A 129 -9.82 4.29 24.75
CA PRO A 129 -8.74 5.26 24.60
C PRO A 129 -8.10 5.59 25.96
N ILE A 130 -6.79 5.81 25.96
CA ILE A 130 -6.01 6.15 27.15
C ILE A 130 -5.21 7.44 26.93
N ASP A 131 -4.94 8.15 28.03
CA ASP A 131 -4.10 9.34 28.00
C ASP A 131 -2.62 8.94 27.74
N PRO A 132 -1.94 9.54 26.74
CA PRO A 132 -0.54 9.25 26.44
C PRO A 132 0.41 9.43 27.64
N SER A 133 0.11 10.34 28.57
CA SER A 133 0.93 10.61 29.75
C SER A 133 0.93 9.48 30.78
N LEU A 134 -0.04 8.57 30.69
CA LEU A 134 -0.20 7.42 31.58
C LEU A 134 0.48 6.16 31.04
N VAL A 135 1.14 6.25 29.88
CA VAL A 135 1.75 5.11 29.18
C VAL A 135 3.20 4.92 29.62
N HIS A 136 3.52 3.67 29.97
CA HIS A 136 4.88 3.19 30.22
C HIS A 136 5.33 2.37 29.00
N TYR A 137 6.42 2.80 28.36
CA TYR A 137 6.94 2.23 27.11
C TYR A 137 7.85 1.01 27.37
N ASP A 138 7.39 0.07 28.19
CA ASP A 138 8.23 -1.00 28.75
C ASP A 138 8.71 -2.03 27.71
N LEU A 139 8.11 -2.04 26.51
CA LEU A 139 8.49 -2.94 25.41
C LEU A 139 9.56 -2.36 24.47
N TYR A 140 9.96 -1.12 24.69
CA TYR A 140 10.93 -0.41 23.85
C TYR A 140 12.00 0.27 24.72
N GLU A 141 13.13 0.63 24.10
CA GLU A 141 14.21 1.32 24.81
C GLU A 141 13.78 2.70 25.30
N ASP A 142 13.00 3.41 24.49
CA ASP A 142 12.48 4.73 24.76
C ASP A 142 11.17 4.97 23.97
N LYS A 143 10.51 6.09 24.27
CA LYS A 143 9.33 6.57 23.56
C LYS A 143 9.59 6.70 22.06
N ALA A 144 10.73 7.28 21.66
CA ALA A 144 11.08 7.45 20.25
C ALA A 144 11.13 6.12 19.47
N SER A 145 11.62 5.05 20.09
CA SER A 145 11.73 3.71 19.52
C SER A 145 10.36 3.06 19.35
N ALA A 146 9.44 3.27 20.30
CA ALA A 146 8.05 2.85 20.13
C ALA A 146 7.37 3.54 18.93
N TYR A 147 7.59 4.84 18.76
CA TYR A 147 7.07 5.58 17.60
C TYR A 147 7.67 5.11 16.28
N ARG A 148 8.98 4.84 16.23
CA ARG A 148 9.65 4.23 15.05
C ARG A 148 9.08 2.86 14.71
N ALA A 149 8.83 2.03 15.71
CA ALA A 149 8.22 0.72 15.52
C ALA A 149 6.77 0.84 15.01
N CYS A 150 5.99 1.80 15.52
CA CYS A 150 4.63 2.06 15.04
C CYS A 150 4.62 2.52 13.57
N ILE A 151 5.55 3.39 13.17
CA ILE A 151 5.73 3.81 11.77
C ILE A 151 6.05 2.61 10.88
N ALA A 152 7.00 1.76 11.31
CA ALA A 152 7.37 0.58 10.56
C ALA A 152 6.20 -0.41 10.41
N ASN A 153 5.39 -0.58 11.47
CA ASN A 153 4.20 -1.42 11.42
C ASN A 153 3.18 -0.91 10.39
N TYR A 154 2.85 0.39 10.47
CA TYR A 154 1.94 1.04 9.53
C TYR A 154 2.45 0.91 8.09
N ASP A 155 3.72 1.27 7.84
CA ASP A 155 4.30 1.23 6.49
C ASP A 155 4.25 -0.18 5.90
N ASN A 156 4.59 -1.20 6.70
CA ASN A 156 4.52 -2.60 6.27
C ASN A 156 3.09 -3.05 5.98
N SER A 157 2.13 -2.65 6.81
CA SER A 157 0.71 -2.96 6.56
C SER A 157 0.21 -2.25 5.30
N GLU A 158 0.52 -0.97 5.14
CA GLU A 158 0.09 -0.15 3.99
C GLU A 158 0.66 -0.68 2.68
N ILE A 159 1.95 -1.06 2.67
CA ILE A 159 2.58 -1.72 1.52
C ILE A 159 1.81 -3.00 1.18
N ARG A 160 1.63 -3.92 2.13
CA ARG A 160 0.92 -5.18 1.86
C ARG A 160 -0.50 -4.95 1.34
N ARG A 161 -1.22 -4.01 1.95
CA ARG A 161 -2.61 -3.68 1.63
C ARG A 161 -2.76 -3.14 0.22
N VAL A 162 -1.96 -2.14 -0.14
CA VAL A 162 -2.00 -1.48 -1.45
C VAL A 162 -1.42 -2.36 -2.54
N GLU A 163 -0.30 -3.05 -2.29
CA GLU A 163 0.31 -3.96 -3.28
C GLU A 163 -0.62 -5.14 -3.60
N THR A 164 -1.27 -5.74 -2.59
CA THR A 164 -2.23 -6.83 -2.80
C THR A 164 -3.41 -6.36 -3.65
N TYR A 165 -3.98 -5.20 -3.33
CA TYR A 165 -5.07 -4.62 -4.11
C TYR A 165 -4.65 -4.31 -5.55
N ASN A 166 -3.54 -3.59 -5.75
CA ASN A 166 -3.05 -3.21 -7.08
C ASN A 166 -2.73 -4.44 -7.93
N ARG A 167 -2.14 -5.48 -7.32
CA ARG A 167 -1.83 -6.76 -7.98
C ARG A 167 -3.11 -7.43 -8.49
N GLU A 168 -4.09 -7.64 -7.62
CA GLU A 168 -5.35 -8.28 -8.01
C GLU A 168 -6.15 -7.44 -9.01
N TYR A 169 -6.12 -6.11 -8.89
CA TYR A 169 -6.79 -5.20 -9.81
C TYR A 169 -6.21 -5.33 -11.22
N LEU A 170 -4.88 -5.19 -11.35
CA LEU A 170 -4.19 -5.27 -12.64
C LEU A 170 -4.29 -6.67 -13.27
N LEU A 171 -4.20 -7.74 -12.46
CA LEU A 171 -4.42 -9.11 -12.94
C LEU A 171 -5.86 -9.32 -13.43
N THR A 172 -6.85 -8.71 -12.78
CA THR A 172 -8.25 -8.76 -13.22
C THR A 172 -8.42 -8.06 -14.57
N LEU A 173 -7.81 -6.90 -14.77
CA LEU A 173 -7.80 -6.22 -16.06
C LEU A 173 -7.13 -7.07 -17.15
N ALA A 174 -5.95 -7.64 -16.86
CA ALA A 174 -5.23 -8.49 -17.79
C ALA A 174 -6.06 -9.71 -18.22
N ARG A 175 -6.71 -10.39 -17.26
CA ARG A 175 -7.61 -11.53 -17.53
C ARG A 175 -8.79 -11.13 -18.41
N ARG A 176 -9.42 -9.97 -18.15
CA ARG A 176 -10.54 -9.46 -18.96
C ARG A 176 -10.13 -9.14 -20.39
N ARG A 177 -8.95 -8.53 -20.57
CA ARG A 177 -8.37 -8.27 -21.90
C ARG A 177 -8.11 -9.55 -22.67
N VAL A 178 -7.47 -10.55 -22.02
CA VAL A 178 -7.24 -11.87 -22.63
C VAL A 178 -8.55 -12.56 -22.99
N ALA A 179 -9.58 -12.50 -22.14
CA ALA A 179 -10.90 -13.06 -22.47
C ALA A 179 -11.56 -12.33 -23.64
N HIS A 180 -11.40 -11.02 -23.74
CA HIS A 180 -11.88 -10.23 -24.88
C HIS A 180 -11.16 -10.61 -26.16
N PHE A 181 -9.83 -10.65 -26.14
CA PHE A 181 -8.99 -11.12 -27.25
C PHE A 181 -9.38 -12.54 -27.68
N SER A 182 -9.62 -13.44 -26.71
CA SER A 182 -10.13 -14.80 -26.96
C SER A 182 -11.42 -14.75 -27.79
N THR A 183 -12.38 -13.92 -27.39
CA THR A 183 -13.68 -13.78 -28.03
C THR A 183 -13.59 -13.27 -29.47
N THR A 184 -12.74 -12.28 -29.73
CA THR A 184 -12.71 -11.56 -31.01
C THR A 184 -11.72 -12.15 -32.03
N GLY A 185 -10.66 -12.83 -31.58
CA GLY A 185 -9.57 -13.28 -32.44
C GLY A 185 -8.67 -12.12 -32.89
N THR A 186 -7.81 -12.35 -33.89
CA THR A 186 -6.79 -11.37 -34.34
C THR A 186 -7.18 -10.60 -35.60
N GLN A 187 -8.30 -10.93 -36.25
CA GLN A 187 -8.72 -10.30 -37.51
C GLN A 187 -9.13 -8.81 -37.36
N PRO A 188 -9.88 -8.40 -36.31
CA PRO A 188 -9.95 -6.98 -35.99
C PRO A 188 -8.71 -6.55 -35.20
N ILE A 189 -8.26 -5.31 -35.43
CA ILE A 189 -7.20 -4.70 -34.62
C ILE A 189 -7.63 -4.77 -33.15
N PRO A 190 -6.80 -5.37 -32.26
CA PRO A 190 -7.17 -5.49 -30.87
C PRO A 190 -7.31 -4.10 -30.25
N HIS A 191 -8.29 -3.94 -29.38
CA HIS A 191 -8.52 -2.70 -28.66
C HIS A 191 -8.87 -3.01 -27.21
N ILE A 192 -8.44 -2.12 -26.32
CA ILE A 192 -8.77 -2.18 -24.89
C ILE A 192 -10.06 -1.41 -24.66
N ARG A 193 -11.00 -2.03 -23.96
CA ARG A 193 -12.24 -1.35 -23.57
C ARG A 193 -11.94 -0.31 -22.49
N PRO A 194 -12.65 0.83 -22.44
CA PRO A 194 -12.40 1.87 -21.44
C PRO A 194 -12.38 1.33 -20.01
N GLU A 195 -13.26 0.39 -19.68
CA GLU A 195 -13.36 -0.24 -18.36
C GLU A 195 -12.21 -1.22 -18.04
N ASP A 196 -11.42 -1.62 -19.04
CA ASP A 196 -10.27 -2.50 -18.87
C ASP A 196 -8.96 -1.71 -18.75
N THR A 197 -9.01 -0.37 -18.63
CA THR A 197 -7.84 0.50 -18.47
C THR A 197 -7.43 0.69 -17.00
N PRO A 198 -6.13 0.81 -16.68
CA PRO A 198 -5.65 0.88 -15.29
C PRO A 198 -5.86 2.27 -14.68
N THR A 199 -7.10 2.61 -14.34
CA THR A 199 -7.49 3.92 -13.79
C THR A 199 -7.60 3.97 -12.28
N LYS A 200 -7.72 2.81 -11.60
CA LYS A 200 -7.95 2.70 -10.15
C LYS A 200 -6.74 2.16 -9.38
N VAL A 201 -5.52 2.42 -9.86
CA VAL A 201 -4.29 2.04 -9.17
C VAL A 201 -4.08 2.99 -7.99
N GLU A 202 -3.89 2.41 -6.81
CA GLU A 202 -3.74 3.15 -5.57
C GLU A 202 -2.26 3.47 -5.30
N LYS A 203 -2.01 4.65 -4.74
CA LYS A 203 -0.66 5.08 -4.37
C LYS A 203 -0.33 4.64 -2.95
N ILE A 204 0.87 4.12 -2.77
CA ILE A 204 1.39 3.79 -1.43
C ILE A 204 1.76 5.09 -0.71
N VAL A 205 1.12 5.35 0.44
CA VAL A 205 1.41 6.53 1.28
C VAL A 205 2.03 6.08 2.60
N LEU A 206 3.32 6.38 2.77
CA LEU A 206 4.10 5.91 3.90
C LEU A 206 4.28 6.99 4.95
N ALA A 207 4.12 6.60 6.22
CA ALA A 207 4.35 7.45 7.36
C ALA A 207 5.83 7.82 7.48
N SER A 208 6.76 6.90 7.20
CA SER A 208 8.20 7.21 7.22
C SER A 208 8.58 8.32 6.25
N VAL A 209 7.96 8.36 5.06
CA VAL A 209 8.20 9.39 4.05
C VAL A 209 7.70 10.75 4.54
N ILE A 210 6.48 10.80 5.10
CA ILE A 210 5.89 12.03 5.65
C ILE A 210 6.72 12.58 6.82
N VAL A 211 7.15 11.71 7.74
CA VAL A 211 7.99 12.12 8.88
C VAL A 211 9.32 12.69 8.40
N ASN A 212 9.95 12.05 7.42
CA ASN A 212 11.21 12.54 6.85
C ASN A 212 11.05 13.86 6.10
N GLU A 213 9.98 14.03 5.32
CA GLU A 213 9.64 15.30 4.67
C GLU A 213 9.51 16.41 5.72
N ASN A 214 8.72 16.20 6.76
CA ASN A 214 8.51 17.18 7.84
C ASN A 214 9.81 17.52 8.58
N ASN A 215 10.62 16.53 8.92
CA ASN A 215 11.91 16.76 9.57
C ASN A 215 12.88 17.56 8.68
N MET A 216 12.89 17.29 7.37
CA MET A 216 13.71 18.02 6.40
C MET A 216 13.26 19.48 6.26
N PHE A 217 11.95 19.74 6.20
CA PHE A 217 11.40 21.10 6.21
C PHE A 217 11.81 21.85 7.48
N MET A 218 11.69 21.24 8.65
CA MET A 218 12.07 21.87 9.93
C MET A 218 13.57 22.16 10.02
N SER A 219 14.43 21.29 9.51
CA SER A 219 15.89 21.54 9.45
C SER A 219 16.25 22.72 8.54
N THR A 220 15.53 22.88 7.43
CA THR A 220 15.76 23.95 6.43
C THR A 220 15.24 25.30 6.96
N VAL A 221 14.11 25.31 7.68
CA VAL A 221 13.57 26.50 8.35
C VAL A 221 14.46 26.92 9.53
N ALA A 222 15.01 25.96 10.29
CA ALA A 222 15.98 26.24 11.35
C ALA A 222 17.29 26.86 10.82
N ALA A 223 17.76 26.43 9.64
CA ALA A 223 18.92 27.01 8.97
C ALA A 223 18.64 28.41 8.35
N GLY A 224 17.36 28.75 8.11
CA GLY A 224 16.91 29.98 7.46
C GLY A 224 16.55 31.15 8.39
N GLY A 225 16.75 31.04 9.70
CA GLY A 225 16.65 32.19 10.62
C GLY A 225 15.24 32.72 10.88
N TRP A 226 14.20 31.90 10.78
CA TRP A 226 12.86 32.23 11.29
C TRP A 226 12.40 31.09 12.21
N ALA A 227 12.66 31.25 13.50
CA ALA A 227 12.24 30.32 14.53
C ALA A 227 10.70 30.36 14.69
N ILE A 228 10.00 29.43 14.05
CA ILE A 228 8.65 29.06 14.46
C ILE A 228 8.79 27.84 15.37
N ARG A 229 8.71 28.08 16.69
CA ARG A 229 8.52 27.03 17.68
C ARG A 229 7.13 26.39 17.46
N ARG A 230 7.13 25.09 17.12
CA ARG A 230 6.42 24.03 17.86
C ARG A 230 6.70 22.66 17.26
N ILE A 231 7.69 22.00 17.87
CA ILE A 231 7.63 20.57 18.21
C ILE A 231 7.85 20.59 19.73
N GLU A 232 6.89 21.15 20.47
CA GLU A 232 6.89 21.10 21.93
C GLU A 232 6.26 19.73 22.28
N ASP A 233 6.89 18.76 22.93
CA ASP A 233 8.22 18.64 23.49
C ASP A 233 8.58 17.14 23.39
N ASP A 234 9.86 16.87 23.11
CA ASP A 234 10.57 15.59 23.27
C ASP A 234 10.00 14.35 22.53
N PHE A 235 10.63 14.10 21.36
CA PHE A 235 11.07 12.73 21.03
C PHE A 235 12.07 12.26 22.06
#